data_AF-A0A9Q5X931-F1
#
_entry.id   AF-A0A9Q5X931-F1
#
_cell.length_a   1.000
_cell.length_b   1.000
_cell.length_c   1.000
_cell.angle_alpha   90.00
_cell.angle_beta   90.00
_cell.angle_gamma   90.00
#
_symmetry.space_group_name_H-M   'P 1'
#
loop_
_entity.id
_entity.type
_entity.pdbx_description
1 polymer ?
#
loop_
_entity_poly.entity_id
_entity_poly.type
_entity_poly.pdbx_seq_one_letter_code
_entity_poly.pdbx_strand_id
1 'polypeptide(L)'
;MEKEEKKCSDCTIFNSSEIMENQTNILDELRALKYEIKKKKTWVAFLLTLFLGPFGLFYTGKWVAALIMVLLELYQIFNYTNNALSLNLVSFSHNIMYIIAMYFISLVLAPILTASYNSDLSKEMDVK
;
A
#
# COMPACT_ATOMS: atom_id res chain seq x y z
N MET A 1 -50.84 18.65 -31.80
CA MET A 1 -50.53 18.01 -30.50
C MET A 1 -49.21 17.26 -30.55
N GLU A 2 -48.85 16.61 -31.66
CA GLU A 2 -47.60 15.83 -31.80
C GLU A 2 -46.26 16.62 -31.70
N LYS A 3 -46.29 17.95 -31.90
CA LYS A 3 -45.08 18.81 -31.82
C LYS A 3 -44.70 19.23 -30.38
N GLU A 4 -45.62 19.18 -29.43
CA GLU A 4 -45.35 19.61 -28.04
C GLU A 4 -44.81 18.46 -27.18
N GLU A 5 -45.23 17.22 -27.43
CA GLU A 5 -44.72 16.03 -26.74
C GLU A 5 -43.25 15.76 -27.07
N LYS A 6 -42.84 15.97 -28.34
CA LYS A 6 -41.44 15.77 -28.77
C LYS A 6 -40.47 16.73 -28.08
N LYS A 7 -40.91 17.98 -27.87
CA LYS A 7 -40.12 19.03 -27.21
C LYS A 7 -40.00 18.78 -25.69
N CYS A 8 -41.03 18.22 -25.07
CA CYS A 8 -41.02 17.86 -23.65
C CYS A 8 -40.13 16.63 -23.37
N SER A 9 -40.16 15.64 -24.27
CA SER A 9 -39.29 14.46 -24.22
C SER A 9 -37.81 14.82 -24.42
N ASP A 10 -37.48 15.68 -25.38
CA ASP A 10 -36.09 16.10 -25.60
C ASP A 10 -35.53 16.91 -24.42
N CYS A 11 -36.33 17.81 -23.82
CA CYS A 11 -35.90 18.58 -22.65
C CYS A 11 -35.68 17.72 -21.40
N THR A 12 -36.47 16.65 -21.20
CA THR A 12 -36.30 15.75 -20.06
C THR A 12 -35.11 14.80 -20.25
N ILE A 13 -34.84 14.35 -21.47
CA ILE A 13 -33.65 13.57 -21.82
C ILE A 13 -32.38 14.42 -21.67
N PHE A 14 -32.41 15.68 -22.12
CA PHE A 14 -31.27 16.61 -22.03
C PHE A 14 -30.90 16.94 -20.58
N ASN A 15 -31.90 17.23 -19.73
CA ASN A 15 -31.66 17.40 -18.30
C ASN A 15 -31.15 16.11 -17.65
N SER A 16 -31.65 14.94 -18.07
CA SER A 16 -31.17 13.66 -17.54
C SER A 16 -29.72 13.37 -17.93
N SER A 17 -29.29 13.75 -19.15
CA SER A 17 -27.91 13.57 -19.60
C SER A 17 -26.94 14.51 -18.86
N GLU A 18 -27.31 15.77 -18.66
CA GLU A 18 -26.47 16.71 -17.87
C GLU A 18 -26.38 16.27 -16.40
N ILE A 19 -27.48 15.79 -15.81
CA ILE A 19 -27.46 15.28 -14.43
C ILE A 19 -26.59 14.01 -14.35
N MET A 20 -26.69 13.08 -15.31
CA MET A 20 -25.83 11.90 -15.35
C MET A 20 -24.35 12.26 -15.48
N GLU A 21 -24.01 13.19 -16.37
CA GLU A 21 -22.63 13.62 -16.60
C GLU A 21 -22.03 14.32 -15.36
N ASN A 22 -22.83 15.15 -14.69
CA ASN A 22 -22.42 15.78 -13.44
C ASN A 22 -22.23 14.75 -12.30
N GLN A 23 -23.09 13.73 -12.21
CA GLN A 23 -22.94 12.64 -11.25
C GLN A 23 -21.66 11.82 -11.52
N THR A 24 -21.34 11.54 -12.78
CA THR A 24 -20.10 10.84 -13.14
C THR A 24 -18.86 11.67 -12.81
N ASN A 25 -18.88 12.98 -13.08
CA ASN A 25 -17.76 13.88 -12.74
C ASN A 25 -17.52 13.94 -11.22
N ILE A 26 -18.59 14.06 -10.42
CA ILE A 26 -18.48 14.04 -8.95
C ILE A 26 -17.91 12.70 -8.46
N LEU A 27 -18.33 11.59 -9.09
CA LEU A 27 -17.87 10.25 -8.72
C LEU A 27 -16.39 10.04 -9.04
N ASP A 28 -15.92 10.60 -10.16
CA ASP A 28 -14.50 10.61 -10.53
C ASP A 28 -13.65 11.53 -9.64
N GLU A 29 -14.15 12.71 -9.25
CA GLU A 29 -13.49 13.57 -8.28
C GLU A 29 -13.37 12.89 -6.90
N LEU A 30 -14.43 12.24 -6.42
CA LEU A 30 -14.41 11.50 -5.16
C LEU A 30 -13.41 10.35 -5.17
N ARG A 31 -13.30 9.66 -6.31
CA ARG A 31 -12.37 8.56 -6.56
C ARG A 31 -10.92 9.04 -6.60
N ALA A 32 -10.65 10.18 -7.25
CA ALA A 32 -9.34 10.83 -7.25
C ALA A 32 -8.93 11.31 -5.84
N LEU A 33 -9.83 11.95 -5.09
CA LEU A 33 -9.58 12.35 -3.71
C LEU A 33 -9.29 11.14 -2.80
N LYS A 34 -10.05 10.04 -2.97
CA LYS A 34 -9.82 8.79 -2.23
C LYS A 34 -8.47 8.16 -2.58
N TYR A 35 -8.02 8.28 -3.84
CA TYR A 35 -6.68 7.88 -4.26
C TYR A 35 -5.60 8.70 -3.57
N GLU A 36 -5.70 10.03 -3.58
CA GLU A 36 -4.71 10.89 -2.94
C GLU A 36 -4.58 10.63 -1.44
N ILE A 37 -5.70 10.40 -0.74
CA ILE A 37 -5.70 10.10 0.70
C ILE A 37 -5.07 8.74 1.00
N LYS A 38 -5.36 7.71 0.18
CA LYS A 38 -4.85 6.35 0.42
C LYS A 38 -3.42 6.13 -0.09
N LYS A 39 -2.97 6.92 -1.08
CA LYS A 39 -1.64 6.82 -1.68
C LYS A 39 -0.55 6.90 -0.62
N LYS A 40 0.34 5.92 -0.62
CA LYS A 40 1.45 5.85 0.34
C LYS A 40 2.69 6.48 -0.25
N LYS A 41 3.39 7.29 0.55
CA LYS A 41 4.64 7.92 0.15
C LYS A 41 5.79 6.91 0.31
N THR A 42 6.41 6.51 -0.79
CA THR A 42 7.55 5.57 -0.82
C THR A 42 8.68 6.00 0.10
N TRP A 43 8.98 7.31 0.15
CA TRP A 43 9.98 7.87 1.06
C TRP A 43 9.64 7.69 2.54
N VAL A 44 8.37 7.78 2.90
CA VAL A 44 7.92 7.57 4.29
C VAL A 44 8.05 6.09 4.66
N ALA A 45 7.68 5.18 3.75
CA ALA A 45 7.89 3.75 3.93
C ALA A 45 9.37 3.42 4.14
N PHE A 46 10.24 3.97 3.29
CA PHE A 46 11.69 3.77 3.38
C PHE A 46 12.27 4.29 4.69
N LEU A 47 11.91 5.52 5.10
CA LEU A 47 12.35 6.09 6.38
C LEU A 47 11.88 5.27 7.57
N LEU A 48 10.61 4.83 7.58
CA LEU A 48 10.09 3.95 8.61
C LEU A 48 10.85 2.63 8.65
N THR A 49 11.13 2.03 7.50
CA THR A 49 11.91 0.78 7.44
C THR A 49 13.37 0.98 7.86
N LEU A 50 13.94 2.16 7.60
CA LEU A 50 15.27 2.52 8.08
C LEU A 50 15.30 2.65 9.61
N PHE A 51 14.33 3.33 10.24
CA PHE A 51 14.38 3.53 11.69
C PHE A 51 13.84 2.36 12.51
N LEU A 52 12.83 1.64 12.00
CA LEU A 52 12.13 0.57 12.71
C LEU A 52 12.40 -0.83 12.13
N GLY A 53 13.22 -0.98 11.09
CA GLY A 53 13.46 -2.26 10.44
C GLY A 53 12.23 -2.79 9.68
N PRO A 54 11.98 -4.11 9.63
CA PRO A 54 10.84 -4.67 8.88
C PRO A 54 9.48 -4.20 9.39
N PHE A 55 9.36 -3.65 10.60
CA PHE A 55 8.13 -3.00 11.07
C PHE A 55 7.73 -1.81 10.18
N GLY A 56 8.68 -1.14 9.52
CA GLY A 56 8.36 -0.10 8.55
C GLY A 56 7.58 -0.60 7.33
N LEU A 57 7.64 -1.91 7.05
CA LEU A 57 6.90 -2.52 5.95
C LEU A 57 5.38 -2.49 6.16
N PHE A 58 4.88 -2.33 7.40
CA PHE A 58 3.45 -2.17 7.65
C PHE A 58 2.85 -0.92 6.99
N TYR A 59 3.68 0.11 6.74
CA TYR A 59 3.23 1.31 6.05
C TYR A 59 2.95 1.07 4.55
N THR A 60 3.56 0.03 3.95
CA THR A 60 3.46 -0.28 2.51
C THR A 60 2.08 -0.81 2.09
N GLY A 61 1.15 -0.99 3.02
CA GLY A 61 -0.21 -1.51 2.76
C GLY A 61 -0.26 -3.04 2.54
N LYS A 62 0.88 -3.69 2.29
CA LYS A 62 1.01 -5.14 2.20
C LYS A 62 1.31 -5.76 3.56
N TRP A 63 0.31 -5.72 4.45
CA TRP A 63 0.40 -6.18 5.83
C TRP A 63 0.82 -7.66 5.97
N VAL A 64 0.43 -8.53 5.03
CA VAL A 64 0.83 -9.96 5.04
C VAL A 64 2.33 -10.12 4.85
N ALA A 65 2.92 -9.40 3.89
CA ALA A 65 4.36 -9.43 3.65
C ALA A 65 5.13 -8.86 4.85
N ALA A 66 4.64 -7.76 5.43
CA ALA A 66 5.21 -7.19 6.64
C ALA A 66 5.16 -8.17 7.83
N LEU A 67 4.03 -8.87 8.02
CA LEU A 67 3.85 -9.86 9.08
C LEU A 67 4.86 -11.01 8.95
N ILE A 68 5.03 -11.56 7.75
CA ILE A 68 5.98 -12.65 7.49
C ILE A 68 7.41 -12.20 7.83
N MET A 69 7.81 -11.00 7.38
CA MET A 69 9.14 -10.46 7.64
C MET A 69 9.40 -10.25 9.13
N VAL A 70 8.41 -9.74 9.87
CA VAL A 70 8.52 -9.53 11.32
C VAL A 70 8.56 -10.85 12.09
N LEU A 71 7.75 -11.84 11.71
CA LEU A 71 7.81 -13.17 12.32
C LEU A 71 9.17 -13.85 12.08
N LEU A 72 9.73 -13.70 10.88
CA LEU A 72 11.05 -14.22 10.56
C LEU A 72 12.13 -13.57 11.41
N GLU A 73 12.06 -12.25 11.59
CA GLU A 73 13.02 -11.52 12.43
C GLU A 73 12.88 -11.89 13.92
N LEU A 74 11.66 -12.01 14.43
CA LEU A 74 11.39 -12.49 15.80
C LEU A 74 11.98 -13.88 16.03
N TYR A 75 11.77 -14.81 15.08
CA TYR A 75 12.34 -16.15 15.17
C TYR A 75 13.88 -16.11 15.29
N GLN A 76 14.53 -15.25 14.51
CA GLN A 76 15.99 -15.08 14.59
C GLN A 76 16.45 -14.43 15.88
N ILE A 77 15.68 -13.48 16.44
CA ILE A 77 15.96 -12.86 17.74
C ILE A 77 15.88 -13.89 18.88
N PHE A 78 14.90 -14.80 18.83
CA PHE A 78 14.80 -15.90 19.80
C PHE A 78 16.00 -16.86 19.68
N ASN A 79 16.36 -17.25 18.46
CA ASN A 79 17.55 -18.07 18.22
C ASN A 79 18.84 -17.39 18.66
N TYR A 80 18.97 -16.09 18.42
CA TYR A 80 20.09 -15.28 18.89
C TYR A 80 20.20 -15.33 20.42
N THR A 81 19.09 -15.13 21.14
CA THR A 81 19.06 -15.11 22.61
C THR A 81 19.48 -16.45 23.19
N ASN A 82 18.97 -17.56 22.64
CA ASN A 82 19.36 -18.91 23.05
C ASN A 82 20.85 -19.20 22.80
N ASN A 83 21.36 -18.81 21.62
CA ASN A 83 22.76 -19.05 21.25
C ASN A 83 23.73 -18.15 22.05
N ALA A 84 23.36 -16.91 22.32
CA ALA A 84 24.12 -15.99 23.17
C ALA A 84 24.24 -16.52 24.60
N LEU A 85 23.15 -17.07 25.16
CA LEU A 85 23.15 -17.72 26.47
C LEU A 85 24.09 -18.94 26.50
N SER A 86 24.16 -19.69 25.40
CA SER A 86 25.02 -20.88 25.28
C SER A 86 26.51 -20.59 25.01
N LEU A 87 26.93 -19.32 24.93
CA LEU A 87 28.30 -18.89 24.57
C LEU A 87 28.82 -19.49 23.25
N ASN A 88 27.93 -19.87 22.34
CA ASN A 88 28.30 -20.42 21.04
C ASN A 88 28.64 -19.29 20.06
N LEU A 89 29.92 -18.90 20.04
CA LEU A 89 30.46 -17.80 19.22
C LEU A 89 30.21 -17.95 17.71
N VAL A 90 30.25 -19.18 17.19
CA VAL A 90 30.01 -19.44 15.76
C VAL A 90 28.54 -19.19 15.42
N SER A 91 27.61 -19.76 16.19
CA SER A 91 26.18 -19.48 16.05
C SER A 91 25.85 -18.01 16.30
N PHE A 92 26.55 -17.34 17.21
CA PHE A 92 26.36 -15.92 17.50
C PHE A 92 26.65 -15.04 16.27
N SER A 93 27.81 -15.23 15.63
CA SER A 93 28.18 -14.48 14.42
C SER A 93 27.21 -14.70 13.25
N HIS A 94 26.73 -15.94 13.10
CA HIS A 94 25.80 -16.31 12.03
C HIS A 94 24.43 -15.64 12.19
N ASN A 95 23.90 -15.59 13.43
CA ASN A 95 22.63 -14.92 13.72
C ASN A 95 22.71 -13.41 13.51
N ILE A 96 23.83 -12.76 13.89
CA ILE A 96 24.02 -11.32 13.64
C ILE A 96 24.04 -11.02 12.14
N MET A 97 24.77 -11.80 11.34
CA MET A 97 24.76 -11.62 9.88
C MET A 97 23.36 -11.80 9.29
N TYR A 98 22.57 -12.75 9.82
CA TYR A 98 21.19 -12.96 9.40
C TYR A 98 20.27 -11.77 9.70
N ILE A 99 20.36 -11.20 10.90
CA ILE A 99 19.57 -10.02 11.30
C ILE A 99 19.91 -8.84 10.38
N ILE A 100 21.20 -8.60 10.14
CA ILE A 100 21.66 -7.53 9.24
C ILE A 100 21.15 -7.76 7.81
N ALA A 101 21.26 -9.00 7.29
CA ALA A 101 20.79 -9.33 5.95
C ALA A 101 19.28 -9.12 5.81
N MET A 102 18.48 -9.56 6.79
CA MET A 102 17.03 -9.36 6.82
C MET A 102 16.64 -7.88 6.86
N TYR A 103 17.41 -7.07 7.59
CA TYR A 103 17.21 -5.63 7.64
C TYR A 103 17.48 -4.97 6.27
N PHE A 104 18.57 -5.33 5.58
CA PHE A 104 18.83 -4.85 4.22
C PHE A 104 17.77 -5.30 3.21
N ILE A 105 17.32 -6.55 3.30
CA ILE A 105 16.23 -7.08 2.46
C ILE A 105 14.95 -6.26 2.69
N SER A 106 14.64 -5.94 3.94
CA SER A 106 13.49 -5.09 4.29
C SER A 106 13.59 -3.69 3.68
N LEU A 107 14.78 -3.08 3.74
CA LEU A 107 15.06 -1.78 3.14
C LEU A 107 14.81 -1.75 1.63
N VAL A 108 15.22 -2.80 0.92
CA VAL A 108 15.01 -2.92 -0.53
C VAL A 108 13.55 -3.24 -0.87
N LEU A 109 12.87 -4.03 -0.03
CA LEU A 109 11.45 -4.38 -0.21
C LEU A 109 10.51 -3.20 0.02
N ALA A 110 10.82 -2.29 0.96
CA ALA A 110 9.97 -1.15 1.29
C ALA A 110 9.53 -0.31 0.07
N PRO A 111 10.43 0.13 -0.83
CA PRO A 111 10.02 0.88 -2.02
C PRO A 111 9.24 0.02 -3.02
N ILE A 112 9.62 -1.26 -3.20
CA ILE A 112 8.97 -2.19 -4.14
C ILE A 112 7.51 -2.46 -3.72
N LEU A 113 7.31 -2.78 -2.44
CA LEU A 113 5.98 -3.05 -1.89
C LEU A 113 5.10 -1.80 -1.92
N THR A 114 5.66 -0.62 -1.66
CA THR A 114 4.91 0.65 -1.75
C THR A 114 4.50 0.95 -3.19
N ALA A 115 5.40 0.76 -4.15
CA ALA A 115 5.10 0.96 -5.57
C ALA A 115 4.00 -0.01 -6.03
N SER A 116 4.10 -1.28 -5.66
CA SER A 116 3.09 -2.29 -5.96
C SER A 116 1.74 -1.97 -5.32
N TYR A 117 1.70 -1.53 -4.06
CA TYR A 117 0.46 -1.10 -3.41
C TYR A 117 -0.19 0.08 -4.15
N ASN A 118 0.61 1.10 -4.50
CA ASN A 118 0.10 2.26 -5.21
C ASN A 118 -0.42 1.92 -6.62
N SER A 119 0.18 0.93 -7.31
CA SER A 119 -0.32 0.45 -8.60
C SER A 119 -1.62 -0.34 -8.45
N ASP A 120 -1.71 -1.20 -7.44
CA ASP A 120 -2.92 -1.98 -7.16
C ASP A 120 -4.08 -1.03 -6.79
N LEU A 121 -3.78 0.00 -6.01
CA LEU A 121 -4.71 1.04 -5.60
C LEU A 121 -5.21 1.92 -6.77
N SER A 122 -4.34 2.27 -7.72
CA SER A 122 -4.73 3.00 -8.94
C SER A 122 -5.67 2.17 -9.81
N LYS A 123 -5.41 0.86 -9.95
CA LYS A 123 -6.28 -0.07 -10.69
C LYS A 123 -7.64 -0.26 -10.01
N GLU A 124 -7.66 -0.45 -8.68
CA GLU A 124 -8.90 -0.64 -7.92
C GLU A 124 -9.83 0.59 -8.02
N MET A 125 -9.24 1.77 -8.11
CA MET A 125 -9.98 3.02 -8.21
C MET A 125 -10.12 3.54 -9.63
N ASP A 126 -9.72 2.80 -10.68
CA ASP A 126 -9.84 3.24 -12.09
C ASP A 126 -9.27 4.66 -12.34
N VAL A 127 -8.22 5.03 -11.61
CA VAL A 127 -7.54 6.32 -11.78
C VAL A 127 -6.35 6.09 -12.71
N LYS A 128 -6.42 6.67 -13.91
CA LYS A 128 -5.37 6.62 -14.95
C LYS A 128 -4.08 7.33 -14.54
#